data_AF-A0A958JCV1-F1
#
_entry.id   AF-A0A958JCV1-F1
#
_cell.length_a   1.000
_cell.length_b   1.000
_cell.length_c   1.000
_cell.angle_alpha   90.00
_cell.angle_beta   90.00
_cell.angle_gamma   90.00
#
_symmetry.space_group_name_H-M   'P 1'
#
loop_
_entity.id
_entity.type
_entity.pdbx_description
1 polymer ?
#
loop_
_entity_poly.entity_id
_entity_poly.type
_entity_poly.pdbx_seq_one_letter_code
_entity_poly.pdbx_strand_id
1 'polypeptide(L)'
;KTTSPRGRLQRLSVAVLVDGTYETADGSPAEGTAVATEAAPVFKPLEPEVLSQIEDVVKSAVGYDPVRGDTVTVENIPFFSPKDSFSDMLDAKATQDMIFNVLFRTGPLLFVLLFFFMIVRPLVKFLITPTEAEVDLSRLLPTGMEELESELEAERVRAAVPQIEPTVDLDQLEEIMAENSAIVKENPQQAALLIRYWLNDGRL
;
A
#
# COMPACT_ATOMS: atom_id res chain seq x y z
N LYS A 1 -13.24 86.12 -21.63
CA LYS A 1 -12.09 85.61 -20.85
C LYS A 1 -11.97 84.12 -21.14
N THR A 2 -11.12 83.71 -22.09
CA THR A 2 -10.92 82.30 -22.45
C THR A 2 -10.15 81.60 -21.33
N THR A 3 -10.75 80.57 -20.73
CA THR A 3 -10.07 79.71 -19.76
C THR A 3 -9.51 78.50 -20.49
N SER A 4 -8.18 78.39 -20.54
CA SER A 4 -7.53 77.20 -21.12
C SER A 4 -7.82 75.97 -20.25
N PRO A 5 -8.06 74.79 -20.84
CA PRO A 5 -8.21 73.56 -20.06
C PRO A 5 -6.93 73.23 -19.28
N ARG A 6 -7.09 72.63 -18.11
CA ARG A 6 -5.96 72.20 -17.25
C ARG A 6 -5.69 70.71 -17.47
N GLY A 7 -4.42 70.38 -17.66
CA GLY A 7 -3.99 69.05 -18.12
C GLY A 7 -3.65 69.06 -19.61
N ARG A 8 -2.39 69.40 -19.95
CA ARG A 8 -1.84 69.22 -21.29
C ARG A 8 -0.93 67.99 -21.27
N LEU A 9 -1.13 67.06 -22.21
CA LEU A 9 -0.24 65.92 -22.40
C LEU A 9 1.17 66.43 -22.74
N GLN A 10 2.17 66.03 -21.94
CA GLN A 10 3.57 66.47 -22.13
C GLN A 10 4.40 65.46 -22.92
N ARG A 11 4.14 64.17 -22.72
CA ARG A 11 4.80 63.04 -23.40
C ARG A 11 3.95 61.78 -23.19
N LEU A 12 3.93 60.91 -24.19
CA LEU A 12 3.40 59.56 -24.11
C LEU A 12 4.52 58.53 -24.34
N SER A 13 4.54 57.45 -23.57
CA SER A 13 5.42 56.31 -23.80
C SER A 13 4.61 55.03 -23.78
N VAL A 14 4.69 54.25 -24.86
CA VAL A 14 3.90 53.03 -25.08
C VAL A 14 4.85 51.90 -25.47
N ALA A 15 4.79 50.79 -24.75
CA ALA A 15 5.43 49.55 -25.13
C ALA A 15 4.36 48.49 -25.42
N VAL A 16 4.48 47.81 -26.55
CA VAL A 16 3.55 46.76 -26.98
C VAL A 16 4.35 45.49 -27.20
N LEU A 17 3.93 44.41 -26.54
CA LEU A 17 4.50 43.09 -26.73
C LEU A 17 3.52 42.28 -27.56
N VAL A 18 4.01 41.68 -28.65
CA VAL A 18 3.19 40.96 -29.62
C VAL A 18 3.65 39.50 -29.61
N ASP A 19 2.71 38.58 -29.42
CA ASP A 19 3.00 37.15 -29.47
C ASP A 19 3.21 36.66 -30.91
N GLY A 20 3.82 35.48 -31.04
CA GLY A 20 4.07 34.82 -32.32
C GLY A 20 2.92 33.93 -32.78
N THR A 21 3.17 33.23 -33.88
CA THR A 21 2.34 32.07 -34.24
C THR A 21 3.01 30.80 -33.73
N TYR A 22 2.18 29.81 -33.39
CA TYR A 22 2.63 28.55 -32.82
C TYR A 22 2.29 27.43 -33.81
N GLU A 23 3.31 26.81 -34.38
CA GLU A 23 3.13 25.64 -35.24
C GLU A 23 3.29 24.37 -34.38
N THR A 24 2.24 23.56 -34.32
CA THR A 24 2.31 22.24 -33.70
C THR A 24 3.23 21.37 -34.55
N ALA A 25 4.28 20.80 -33.96
CA ALA A 25 5.11 19.85 -34.69
C ALA A 25 4.27 18.59 -34.98
N ASP A 26 4.03 18.28 -36.26
CA ASP A 26 3.24 17.13 -36.72
C ASP A 26 3.94 15.78 -36.40
N GLY A 27 3.93 15.43 -35.12
CA GLY A 27 4.15 14.06 -34.65
C GLY A 27 2.86 13.28 -34.81
N SER A 28 2.62 12.71 -35.99
CA SER A 28 1.53 11.74 -36.20
C SER A 28 1.60 10.66 -35.12
N PRO A 29 0.55 10.44 -34.32
CA PRO A 29 0.54 9.35 -33.35
C PRO A 29 0.46 8.03 -34.10
N ALA A 30 1.60 7.35 -34.24
CA ALA A 30 1.62 5.94 -34.62
C ALA A 30 0.79 5.15 -33.60
N GLU A 31 -0.06 4.25 -34.08
CA GLU A 31 -1.06 3.57 -33.26
C GLU A 31 -0.47 2.91 -32.00
N GLY A 32 -1.16 3.10 -30.86
CA GLY A 32 -1.12 2.09 -29.81
C GLY A 32 -0.04 2.21 -28.73
N THR A 33 0.41 3.40 -28.33
CA THR A 33 0.90 3.60 -26.94
C THR A 33 0.53 4.99 -26.43
N ALA A 34 -0.35 5.04 -25.43
CA ALA A 34 -0.83 6.28 -24.84
C ALA A 34 0.19 6.90 -23.85
N VAL A 35 1.19 7.59 -24.41
CA VAL A 35 1.84 8.72 -23.74
C VAL A 35 1.86 9.86 -24.75
N ALA A 36 0.89 10.76 -24.63
CA ALA A 36 0.88 12.00 -25.38
C ALA A 36 1.99 12.90 -24.82
N THR A 37 3.22 12.71 -25.30
CA THR A 37 4.25 13.74 -25.21
C THR A 37 3.76 14.89 -26.08
N GLU A 38 3.05 15.85 -25.47
CA GLU A 38 2.59 17.05 -26.17
C GLU A 38 3.82 17.72 -26.79
N ALA A 39 3.89 17.67 -28.13
CA ALA A 39 5.02 18.24 -28.86
C ALA A 39 4.95 19.75 -28.68
N ALA A 40 5.82 20.28 -27.81
CA ALA A 40 5.83 21.70 -27.44
C ALA A 40 5.80 22.56 -28.70
N PRO A 41 4.80 23.44 -28.87
CA PRO A 41 4.60 24.17 -30.12
C PRO A 41 5.82 25.03 -30.43
N VAL A 42 6.26 24.98 -31.69
CA VAL A 42 7.44 25.73 -32.13
C VAL A 42 7.02 27.17 -32.38
N PHE A 43 7.68 28.10 -31.68
CA PHE A 43 7.45 29.52 -31.86
C PHE A 43 7.95 30.00 -33.22
N LYS A 44 7.05 30.63 -33.98
CA LYS A 44 7.34 31.26 -35.25
C LYS A 44 7.17 32.79 -35.09
N PRO A 45 8.27 33.56 -35.17
CA PRO A 45 8.22 35.02 -35.10
C PRO A 45 7.31 35.62 -36.19
N LEU A 46 6.74 36.78 -35.91
CA LEU A 46 5.97 37.53 -36.91
C LEU A 46 6.87 38.10 -38.01
N GLU A 47 6.31 38.23 -39.21
CA GLU A 47 6.95 38.93 -40.33
C GLU A 47 7.14 40.43 -39.98
N PRO A 48 8.29 41.04 -40.33
CA PRO A 48 8.60 42.42 -39.96
C PRO A 48 7.62 43.44 -40.57
N GLU A 49 7.03 43.13 -41.72
CA GLU A 49 5.98 43.92 -42.36
C GLU A 49 4.71 44.01 -41.49
N VAL A 50 4.37 42.94 -40.76
CA VAL A 50 3.22 42.90 -39.85
C VAL A 50 3.53 43.69 -38.57
N LEU A 51 4.76 43.61 -38.06
CA LEU A 51 5.19 44.39 -36.89
C LEU A 51 5.16 45.90 -37.18
N SER A 52 5.60 46.33 -38.37
CA SER A 52 5.49 47.74 -38.80
C SER A 52 4.04 48.20 -38.91
N GLN A 53 3.14 47.36 -39.44
CA GLN A 53 1.70 47.69 -39.49
C GLN A 53 1.09 47.85 -38.10
N ILE A 54 1.46 46.98 -37.16
CA ILE A 54 1.02 47.09 -35.76
C ILE A 54 1.54 48.39 -35.14
N GLU A 55 2.81 48.75 -35.36
CA GLU A 55 3.39 50.00 -34.86
C GLU A 55 2.63 51.24 -35.38
N ASP A 56 2.28 51.27 -36.67
CA ASP A 56 1.56 52.39 -37.27
C ASP A 56 0.09 52.48 -36.82
N VAL A 57 -0.57 51.34 -36.61
CA VAL A 57 -1.92 51.28 -36.00
C VAL A 57 -1.86 51.78 -34.55
N VAL A 58 -0.86 51.37 -33.77
CA VAL A 58 -0.67 51.82 -32.38
C VAL A 58 -0.39 53.32 -32.34
N LYS A 59 0.55 53.85 -33.14
CA LYS A 59 0.82 55.29 -33.25
C LYS A 59 -0.45 56.09 -33.57
N SER A 60 -1.25 55.60 -34.52
CA SER A 60 -2.51 56.24 -34.93
C SER A 60 -3.55 56.22 -33.82
N ALA A 61 -3.71 55.09 -33.12
CA ALA A 61 -4.68 54.93 -32.04
C ALA A 61 -4.37 55.80 -30.82
N VAL A 62 -3.10 56.01 -30.49
CA VAL A 62 -2.67 56.81 -29.33
C VAL A 62 -2.45 58.30 -29.63
N GLY A 63 -2.54 58.70 -30.89
CA GLY A 63 -2.26 60.07 -31.33
C GLY A 63 -0.78 60.47 -31.15
N TYR A 64 0.12 59.57 -31.53
CA TYR A 64 1.58 59.74 -31.44
C TYR A 64 2.05 61.07 -32.05
N ASP A 65 2.88 61.78 -31.31
CA ASP A 65 3.42 63.09 -31.70
C ASP A 65 4.94 63.15 -31.47
N PRO A 66 5.76 63.16 -32.53
CA PRO A 66 7.21 63.20 -32.40
C PRO A 66 7.70 64.57 -31.87
N VAL A 67 6.93 65.65 -32.01
CA VAL A 67 7.29 66.98 -31.50
C VAL A 67 7.05 67.07 -29.99
N ARG A 68 6.07 66.31 -29.49
CA ARG A 68 5.85 66.07 -28.06
C ARG A 68 6.90 65.15 -27.42
N GLY A 69 7.74 64.50 -28.23
CA GLY A 69 8.76 63.56 -27.78
C GLY A 69 8.16 62.22 -27.31
N ASP A 70 7.04 61.82 -27.90
CA ASP A 70 6.42 60.52 -27.63
C ASP A 70 7.32 59.37 -28.11
N THR A 71 7.14 58.19 -27.52
CA THR A 71 7.88 56.96 -27.88
C THR A 71 6.94 55.76 -27.95
N VAL A 72 6.97 55.02 -29.07
CA VAL A 72 6.29 53.73 -29.24
C VAL A 72 7.34 52.67 -29.55
N THR A 73 7.28 51.54 -28.87
CA THR A 73 8.15 50.38 -29.11
C THR A 73 7.31 49.11 -29.22
N VAL A 74 7.51 48.34 -30.28
CA VAL A 74 6.81 47.07 -30.51
C VAL A 74 7.85 45.95 -30.56
N GLU A 75 7.70 44.96 -29.69
CA GLU A 75 8.62 43.81 -29.60
C GLU A 75 7.85 42.50 -29.80
N ASN A 76 8.41 41.58 -30.60
CA ASN A 76 7.84 40.25 -30.78
C ASN A 76 8.53 39.25 -29.85
N ILE A 77 7.80 38.73 -28.87
CA ILE A 77 8.32 37.76 -27.91
C ILE A 77 7.35 36.58 -27.74
N PRO A 78 7.85 35.35 -27.54
CA PRO A 78 7.01 34.21 -27.18
C PRO A 78 6.37 34.43 -25.81
N PHE A 79 5.04 34.38 -25.73
CA PHE A 79 4.35 34.31 -24.43
C PHE A 79 4.38 32.89 -23.86
N PHE A 80 4.36 31.87 -24.73
CA PHE A 80 4.58 30.48 -24.34
C PHE A 80 6.08 30.11 -24.36
N SER A 81 6.65 29.92 -23.18
CA SER A 81 7.99 29.36 -22.96
C SER A 81 7.85 27.94 -22.38
N PRO A 82 8.18 26.87 -23.13
CA PRO A 82 8.16 25.50 -22.59
C PRO A 82 9.28 25.22 -21.55
N LYS A 83 10.07 26.23 -21.17
CA LYS A 83 10.99 26.16 -20.02
C LYS A 83 10.39 26.70 -18.73
N ASP A 84 9.30 27.48 -18.82
CA ASP A 84 8.58 28.06 -17.70
C ASP A 84 7.16 27.49 -17.61
N SER A 85 7.00 26.22 -17.99
CA SER A 85 5.86 25.38 -17.66
C SER A 85 5.73 25.27 -16.14
N PHE A 86 5.07 26.26 -15.54
CA PHE A 86 4.62 26.21 -14.15
C PHE A 86 3.74 24.97 -13.92
N SER A 87 3.10 24.44 -14.98
CA SER A 87 2.47 23.11 -15.02
C SER A 87 3.43 21.99 -14.65
N ASP A 88 4.62 21.87 -15.25
CA ASP A 88 5.53 20.74 -14.99
C ASP A 88 6.03 20.75 -13.54
N MET A 89 6.25 21.94 -12.97
CA MET A 89 6.61 22.08 -11.55
C MET A 89 5.42 21.82 -10.60
N LEU A 90 4.19 22.07 -11.04
CA LEU A 90 2.97 21.71 -10.32
C LEU A 90 2.68 20.21 -10.42
N ASP A 91 2.82 19.60 -11.58
CA ASP A 91 2.57 18.17 -11.84
C ASP A 91 3.64 17.29 -11.18
N ALA A 92 4.90 17.73 -11.16
CA ALA A 92 5.93 17.07 -10.35
C ALA A 92 5.57 17.07 -8.86
N LYS A 93 5.07 18.20 -8.33
CA LYS A 93 4.60 18.28 -6.94
C LYS A 93 3.32 17.47 -6.68
N ALA A 94 2.33 17.54 -7.57
CA ALA A 94 1.09 16.79 -7.45
C ALA A 94 1.35 15.27 -7.50
N THR A 95 2.26 14.83 -8.37
CA THR A 95 2.70 13.43 -8.45
C THR A 95 3.43 13.02 -7.17
N GLN A 96 4.33 13.86 -6.66
CA GLN A 96 5.03 13.62 -5.40
C GLN A 96 4.05 13.49 -4.21
N ASP A 97 3.13 14.45 -4.05
CA ASP A 97 2.12 14.45 -2.99
C ASP A 97 1.14 13.27 -3.12
N MET A 98 0.81 12.85 -4.35
CA MET A 98 0.00 11.65 -4.59
C MET A 98 0.74 10.38 -4.18
N ILE A 99 2.01 10.24 -4.54
CA ILE A 99 2.84 9.09 -4.13
C ILE A 99 2.98 9.03 -2.60
N PHE A 100 3.27 10.16 -1.94
CA PHE A 100 3.37 10.19 -0.48
C PHE A 100 2.03 9.88 0.19
N ASN A 101 0.91 10.43 -0.27
CA ASN A 101 -0.42 10.12 0.29
C ASN A 101 -0.83 8.65 0.10
N VAL A 102 -0.56 8.07 -1.08
CA VAL A 102 -0.80 6.64 -1.31
C VAL A 102 0.11 5.80 -0.39
N LEU A 103 1.41 6.10 -0.34
CA LEU A 103 2.38 5.35 0.45
C LEU A 103 2.12 5.44 1.96
N PHE A 104 1.74 6.60 2.50
CA PHE A 104 1.35 6.69 3.92
C PHE A 104 0.03 5.97 4.22
N ARG A 105 -0.90 5.87 3.26
CA ARG A 105 -2.20 5.19 3.46
C ARG A 105 -2.13 3.68 3.27
N THR A 106 -1.35 3.17 2.31
CA THR A 106 -1.25 1.73 1.99
C THR A 106 0.04 1.08 2.49
N GLY A 107 1.10 1.87 2.72
CA GLY A 107 2.38 1.43 3.28
C GLY A 107 2.27 0.69 4.62
N PRO A 108 1.53 1.16 5.65
CA PRO A 108 1.40 0.40 6.89
C PRO A 108 0.69 -0.95 6.68
N LEU A 109 -0.27 -1.04 5.76
CA LEU A 109 -0.95 -2.30 5.43
C LEU A 109 0.00 -3.28 4.73
N LEU A 110 0.76 -2.81 3.74
CA LEU A 110 1.80 -3.62 3.08
C LEU A 110 2.93 -4.01 4.03
N PHE A 111 3.32 -3.12 4.96
CA PHE A 111 4.35 -3.39 5.95
C PHE A 111 3.90 -4.49 6.93
N VAL A 112 2.66 -4.44 7.43
CA VAL A 112 2.10 -5.50 8.28
C VAL A 112 2.00 -6.83 7.52
N LEU A 113 1.55 -6.81 6.26
CA LEU A 113 1.49 -8.02 5.42
C LEU A 113 2.88 -8.64 5.20
N LEU A 114 3.87 -7.80 4.86
CA LEU A 114 5.25 -8.22 4.64
C LEU A 114 5.89 -8.73 5.94
N PHE A 115 5.71 -8.01 7.05
CA PHE A 115 6.18 -8.41 8.39
C PHE A 115 5.58 -9.76 8.81
N PHE A 116 4.28 -9.97 8.59
CA PHE A 116 3.63 -11.25 8.86
C PHE A 116 4.26 -12.38 8.03
N PHE A 117 4.49 -12.15 6.73
CA PHE A 117 5.06 -13.17 5.86
C PHE A 117 6.57 -13.41 6.09
N MET A 118 7.31 -12.39 6.53
CA MET A 118 8.77 -12.43 6.70
C MET A 118 9.20 -12.81 8.13
N ILE A 119 8.40 -12.55 9.16
CA ILE A 119 8.74 -12.85 10.56
C ILE A 119 7.75 -13.85 11.16
N VAL A 120 6.43 -13.60 11.10
CA VAL A 120 5.46 -14.51 11.73
C VAL A 120 5.47 -15.87 11.04
N ARG A 121 5.49 -15.94 9.70
CA ARG A 121 5.52 -17.21 8.97
C ARG A 121 6.75 -18.08 9.29
N PRO A 122 8.01 -17.59 9.29
CA PRO A 122 9.15 -18.41 9.70
C PRO A 122 9.18 -18.68 11.21
N LEU A 123 8.70 -17.81 12.09
CA LEU A 123 8.59 -18.13 13.52
C LEU A 123 7.60 -19.26 13.78
N VAL A 124 6.42 -19.21 13.14
CA VAL A 124 5.40 -20.25 13.19
C VAL A 124 5.94 -21.56 12.59
N LYS A 125 6.67 -21.50 11.47
CA LYS A 125 7.39 -22.69 10.96
C LYS A 125 8.43 -23.21 11.96
N PHE A 126 9.25 -22.36 12.55
CA PHE A 126 10.29 -22.78 13.50
C PHE A 126 9.71 -23.40 14.79
N LEU A 127 8.49 -23.04 15.18
CA LEU A 127 7.78 -23.58 16.34
C LEU A 127 6.88 -24.79 16.02
N ILE A 128 6.38 -24.91 14.79
CA ILE A 128 5.47 -25.98 14.35
C ILE A 128 6.18 -27.07 13.53
N THR A 129 7.40 -26.82 13.04
CA THR A 129 8.34 -27.87 12.66
C THR A 129 8.90 -28.46 13.96
N PRO A 130 8.42 -29.63 14.44
CA PRO A 130 9.24 -30.44 15.34
C PRO A 130 10.57 -30.69 14.64
N THR A 131 11.66 -30.71 15.40
CA THR A 131 13.00 -30.90 14.83
C THR A 131 13.05 -32.12 13.92
N GLU A 132 13.59 -31.90 12.72
CA GLU A 132 13.81 -32.89 11.67
C GLU A 132 15.30 -33.33 11.72
N ALA A 133 15.79 -34.29 12.51
CA ALA A 133 15.27 -35.12 13.60
C ALA A 133 13.96 -35.90 13.44
N GLU A 134 13.63 -36.25 12.19
CA GLU A 134 13.55 -37.70 11.91
C GLU A 134 14.94 -38.30 12.18
N VAL A 135 15.23 -38.54 13.46
CA VAL A 135 16.09 -39.66 13.80
C VAL A 135 15.29 -40.86 13.35
N ASP A 136 15.71 -41.43 12.22
CA ASP A 136 15.25 -42.68 11.63
C ASP A 136 15.18 -43.75 12.74
N LEU A 137 14.04 -43.82 13.45
CA LEU A 137 13.88 -44.68 14.62
C LEU A 137 13.96 -46.15 14.21
N SER A 138 13.51 -46.43 12.98
CA SER A 138 13.73 -47.66 12.21
C SER A 138 15.21 -48.05 12.03
N ARG A 139 16.18 -47.13 12.21
CA ARG A 139 17.63 -47.40 12.21
C ARG A 139 18.25 -47.55 13.59
N LEU A 140 17.57 -47.12 14.67
CA LEU A 140 18.07 -47.22 16.05
C LEU A 140 17.37 -48.29 16.88
N LEU A 141 16.23 -48.82 16.40
CA LEU A 141 15.65 -50.04 16.93
C LEU A 141 16.59 -51.21 16.60
N PRO A 142 17.18 -51.90 17.60
CA PRO A 142 17.90 -53.14 17.35
C PRO A 142 16.92 -54.19 16.79
N THR A 143 17.46 -55.18 16.06
CA THR A 143 16.74 -56.26 15.35
C THR A 143 15.83 -57.16 16.22
N GLY A 144 15.69 -56.86 17.51
CA GLY A 144 14.78 -57.57 18.41
C GLY A 144 13.32 -57.12 18.32
N MET A 145 12.96 -56.12 17.50
CA MET A 145 11.54 -55.74 17.30
C MET A 145 10.75 -56.79 16.51
N GLU A 146 11.31 -57.35 15.43
CA GLU A 146 10.69 -58.49 14.71
C GLU A 146 10.63 -59.75 15.59
N GLU A 147 11.67 -60.00 16.40
CA GLU A 147 11.65 -61.10 17.38
C GLU A 147 10.56 -60.87 18.44
N LEU A 148 10.42 -59.65 18.98
CA LEU A 148 9.41 -59.30 19.98
C LEU A 148 7.98 -59.28 19.42
N GLU A 149 7.78 -58.92 18.15
CA GLU A 149 6.48 -59.11 17.47
C GLU A 149 6.17 -60.59 17.28
N SER A 150 7.14 -61.43 16.90
CA SER A 150 6.92 -62.88 16.77
C SER A 150 6.63 -63.56 18.12
N GLU A 151 7.26 -63.08 19.19
CA GLU A 151 7.03 -63.56 20.56
C GLU A 151 5.68 -63.07 21.08
N LEU A 152 5.26 -61.83 20.76
CA LEU A 152 3.92 -61.30 21.05
C LEU A 152 2.81 -62.01 20.27
N GLU A 153 3.03 -62.41 19.00
CA GLU A 153 2.08 -63.22 18.25
C GLU A 153 1.97 -64.64 18.83
N ALA A 154 3.08 -65.25 19.22
CA ALA A 154 3.07 -66.54 19.92
C ALA A 154 2.34 -66.45 21.28
N GLU A 155 2.56 -65.37 22.05
CA GLU A 155 1.86 -65.08 23.30
C GLU A 155 0.36 -64.86 23.04
N ARG A 156 -0.03 -64.13 21.99
CA ARG A 156 -1.45 -63.92 21.61
C ARG A 156 -2.17 -65.20 21.18
N VAL A 157 -1.50 -66.11 20.48
CA VAL A 157 -2.05 -67.43 20.14
C VAL A 157 -2.21 -68.31 21.40
N ARG A 158 -1.36 -68.11 22.42
CA ARG A 158 -1.50 -68.73 23.74
C ARG A 158 -2.59 -68.09 24.61
N ALA A 159 -2.74 -66.77 24.51
CA ALA A 159 -3.63 -65.93 25.31
C ALA A 159 -5.02 -65.77 24.68
N ALA A 160 -5.56 -66.85 24.09
CA ALA A 160 -6.95 -66.95 23.69
C ALA A 160 -7.88 -67.05 24.94
N VAL A 161 -7.99 -65.94 25.67
CA VAL A 161 -8.89 -65.78 26.82
C VAL A 161 -10.33 -65.71 26.31
N PRO A 162 -11.28 -66.47 26.86
CA PRO A 162 -12.67 -66.45 26.42
C PRO A 162 -13.32 -65.09 26.70
N GLN A 163 -14.19 -64.62 25.80
CA GLN A 163 -14.91 -63.37 25.98
C GLN A 163 -15.93 -63.48 27.11
N ILE A 164 -15.96 -62.49 28.00
CA ILE A 164 -16.88 -62.39 29.14
C ILE A 164 -17.85 -61.24 28.88
N GLU A 165 -19.15 -61.52 28.98
CA GLU A 165 -20.23 -60.53 28.84
C GLU A 165 -20.29 -59.59 30.06
N PRO A 166 -20.77 -58.34 29.92
CA PRO A 166 -20.78 -57.37 31.00
C PRO A 166 -21.83 -57.71 32.06
N THR A 167 -21.40 -58.45 33.09
CA THR A 167 -22.12 -58.58 34.35
C THR A 167 -21.59 -57.50 35.30
N VAL A 168 -22.49 -56.69 35.86
CA VAL A 168 -22.12 -55.69 36.87
C VAL A 168 -22.01 -56.39 38.21
N ASP A 169 -20.80 -56.82 38.56
CA ASP A 169 -20.51 -57.37 39.88
C ASP A 169 -20.73 -56.30 40.96
N LEU A 170 -21.69 -56.56 41.84
CA LEU A 170 -22.02 -55.69 42.97
C LEU A 170 -20.83 -55.57 43.94
N ASP A 171 -20.03 -56.61 44.06
CA ASP A 171 -18.84 -56.67 44.92
C ASP A 171 -17.75 -55.68 44.43
N GLN A 172 -17.53 -55.59 43.12
CA GLN A 172 -16.60 -54.60 42.53
C GLN A 172 -17.09 -53.17 42.74
N LEU A 173 -18.42 -52.95 42.73
CA LEU A 173 -19.00 -51.65 42.98
C LEU A 173 -18.85 -51.23 44.46
N GLU A 174 -18.97 -52.18 45.41
CA GLU A 174 -18.73 -51.91 46.83
C GLU A 174 -17.26 -51.59 47.11
N GLU A 175 -16.31 -52.28 46.46
CA GLU A 175 -14.87 -51.97 46.54
C GLU A 175 -14.55 -50.57 46.02
N ILE A 176 -15.07 -50.20 44.84
CA ILE A 176 -14.91 -48.85 44.27
C ILE A 176 -15.53 -47.78 45.17
N MET A 177 -16.70 -48.03 45.79
CA MET A 177 -17.29 -47.07 46.74
C MET A 177 -16.47 -46.97 48.04
N ALA A 178 -15.92 -48.08 48.54
CA ALA A 178 -15.10 -48.12 49.74
C ALA A 178 -13.80 -47.32 49.53
N GLU A 179 -13.08 -47.55 48.43
CA GLU A 179 -11.85 -46.84 48.07
C GLU A 179 -12.10 -45.33 47.93
N ASN A 180 -13.11 -44.94 47.14
CA ASN A 180 -13.48 -43.52 47.00
C ASN A 180 -13.87 -42.89 48.34
N SER A 181 -14.57 -43.62 49.23
CA SER A 181 -14.91 -43.11 50.55
C SER A 181 -13.70 -42.91 51.48
N ALA A 182 -12.63 -43.69 51.29
CA ALA A 182 -11.37 -43.52 52.02
C ALA A 182 -10.64 -42.25 51.56
N ILE A 183 -10.51 -42.06 50.24
CA ILE A 183 -9.91 -40.85 49.64
C ILE A 183 -10.64 -39.57 50.10
N VAL A 184 -11.97 -39.61 50.17
CA VAL A 184 -12.80 -38.50 50.69
C VAL A 184 -12.57 -38.23 52.18
N LYS A 185 -12.32 -39.26 53.00
CA LYS A 185 -12.00 -39.11 54.43
C LYS A 185 -10.60 -38.55 54.66
N GLU A 186 -9.62 -38.95 53.86
CA GLU A 186 -8.24 -38.46 53.97
C GLU A 186 -8.13 -37.00 53.53
N ASN A 187 -8.82 -36.61 52.45
CA ASN A 187 -8.71 -35.27 51.87
C ASN A 187 -10.08 -34.58 51.67
N PRO A 188 -10.84 -34.29 52.74
CA PRO A 188 -12.18 -33.72 52.64
C PRO A 188 -12.22 -32.34 51.96
N GLN A 189 -11.12 -31.57 52.06
CA GLN A 189 -11.01 -30.27 51.38
C GLN A 189 -10.88 -30.42 49.86
N GLN A 190 -10.18 -31.45 49.37
CA GLN A 190 -10.05 -31.71 47.93
C GLN A 190 -11.38 -32.23 47.35
N ALA A 191 -12.07 -33.13 48.06
CA ALA A 191 -13.40 -33.60 47.68
C ALA A 191 -14.42 -32.44 47.59
N ALA A 192 -14.43 -31.53 48.56
CA ALA A 192 -15.28 -30.35 48.53
C ALA A 192 -14.94 -29.38 47.39
N LEU A 193 -13.66 -29.25 47.01
CA LEU A 193 -13.24 -28.44 45.86
C LEU A 193 -13.69 -29.06 44.53
N LEU A 194 -13.63 -30.39 44.37
CA LEU A 194 -14.13 -31.08 43.18
C LEU A 194 -15.65 -30.94 43.03
N ILE A 195 -16.42 -31.11 44.12
CA ILE A 195 -17.87 -30.90 44.12
C ILE A 195 -18.20 -29.43 43.79
N ARG A 196 -17.48 -28.46 44.39
CA ARG A 196 -17.66 -27.04 44.07
C ARG A 196 -17.30 -26.73 42.62
N TYR A 197 -16.26 -27.35 42.07
CA TYR A 197 -15.87 -27.20 40.68
C TYR A 197 -16.99 -27.72 39.76
N TRP A 198 -17.49 -28.95 39.94
CA TRP A 198 -18.58 -29.51 39.13
C TRP A 198 -19.90 -28.74 39.25
N LEU A 199 -20.23 -28.24 40.45
CA LEU A 199 -21.40 -27.37 40.66
C LEU A 199 -21.26 -26.02 39.94
N ASN A 200 -20.03 -25.51 39.77
CA ASN A 200 -19.75 -24.27 39.06
C ASN A 200 -19.61 -24.47 37.54
N ASP A 201 -19.17 -25.65 37.09
CA ASP A 201 -19.04 -26.03 35.67
C ASP A 201 -20.38 -26.50 35.05
N GLY A 202 -21.45 -26.57 35.84
CA GLY A 202 -22.82 -26.79 35.35
C GLY A 202 -23.09 -28.19 34.77
N ARG A 203 -22.40 -29.23 35.27
CA ARG A 203 -22.54 -30.62 34.80
C ARG A 203 -23.31 -31.55 35.75
N LEU A 204 -24.25 -30.97 36.51
CA LEU A 204 -25.27 -31.63 37.33
C LEU A 204 -26.62 -30.92 37.13
#